data_AF-A0AA37USI5-F1
#
_entry.id   AF-A0AA37USI5-F1
#
_cell.length_a   1.000
_cell.length_b   1.000
_cell.length_c   1.000
_cell.angle_alpha   90.00
_cell.angle_beta   90.00
_cell.angle_gamma   90.00
#
_symmetry.space_group_name_H-M   'P 1'
#
loop_
_entity.id
_entity.type
_entity.pdbx_description
1 polymer ?
#
loop_
_entity_poly.entity_id
_entity_poly.type
_entity_poly.pdbx_seq_one_letter_code
_entity_poly.pdbx_strand_id
1 'polypeptide(L)'
;MDFAGLPEEPDPRPVLPHHSSGGRDRRGRTPHVAAVRPVPGHVHQAGALSAHRPAAAADRVAYAADTADQRQADYFLRLLNQNRRLIDQRIDGYHKAIAVAEARDDAESASVFRRTARIEEQERKALDRLIENLQRRFVVQPTAQDPPLPRGSRLVVR
;
A
#
# COMPACT_ATOMS: atom_id res chain seq x y z
N MET A 1 42.58 -29.87 -49.48
CA MET A 1 41.61 -30.08 -48.39
C MET A 1 40.85 -28.79 -48.24
N ASP A 2 39.67 -28.75 -48.85
CA ASP A 2 38.77 -27.60 -48.84
C ASP A 2 38.03 -27.55 -47.50
N PHE A 3 38.22 -26.47 -46.75
CA PHE A 3 37.42 -26.21 -45.55
C PHE A 3 36.21 -25.37 -45.93
N ALA A 4 35.06 -26.00 -45.73
CA ALA A 4 33.74 -25.51 -46.02
C ALA A 4 33.35 -24.27 -45.19
N GLY A 5 32.70 -23.33 -45.88
CA GLY A 5 31.40 -22.76 -45.50
C GLY A 5 31.19 -22.32 -44.05
N LEU A 6 31.31 -21.01 -43.84
CA LEU A 6 30.61 -20.31 -42.74
C LEU A 6 29.17 -20.01 -43.19
N PRO A 7 28.13 -20.43 -42.46
CA PRO A 7 26.82 -19.82 -42.59
C PRO A 7 26.59 -18.77 -41.49
N GLU A 8 26.31 -17.57 -41.99
CA GLU A 8 25.34 -16.58 -41.53
C GLU A 8 25.19 -16.24 -40.04
N GLU A 9 25.54 -14.97 -39.81
CA GLU A 9 25.10 -14.05 -38.77
C GLU A 9 23.56 -13.97 -38.64
N PRO A 10 22.98 -14.16 -37.44
CA PRO A 10 21.58 -13.82 -37.18
C PRO A 10 21.43 -12.38 -36.65
N ASP A 11 21.01 -11.51 -37.58
CA ASP A 11 20.01 -10.44 -37.50
C ASP A 11 19.83 -9.59 -36.21
N PRO A 12 20.05 -8.25 -36.28
CA PRO A 12 19.68 -7.32 -35.22
C PRO A 12 18.17 -7.02 -35.21
N ARG A 13 17.47 -7.50 -34.17
CA ARG A 13 16.06 -7.14 -33.92
C ARG A 13 15.90 -5.63 -33.66
N PRO A 14 15.08 -4.90 -34.43
CA PRO A 14 14.69 -3.54 -34.09
C PRO A 14 13.60 -3.54 -33.01
N VAL A 15 13.91 -2.90 -31.88
CA VAL A 15 12.99 -2.67 -30.75
C VAL A 15 12.07 -1.50 -31.08
N LEU A 16 10.76 -1.76 -31.15
CA LEU A 16 9.71 -0.75 -31.25
C LEU A 16 9.68 0.15 -30.00
N PRO A 17 9.63 1.49 -30.14
CA PRO A 17 9.39 2.39 -29.02
C PRO A 17 7.88 2.54 -28.74
N HIS A 18 7.41 1.99 -27.62
CA HIS A 18 6.13 2.39 -27.03
C HIS A 18 6.29 3.76 -26.37
N HIS A 19 5.89 4.81 -27.07
CA HIS A 19 5.73 6.14 -26.51
C HIS A 19 4.33 6.25 -25.87
N SER A 20 4.31 6.40 -24.55
CA SER A 20 3.12 6.74 -23.78
C SER A 20 3.16 8.24 -23.48
N SER A 21 2.22 8.99 -24.07
CA SER A 21 1.84 10.35 -23.68
C SER A 21 0.40 10.53 -24.17
N GLY A 22 -0.60 10.84 -23.37
CA GLY A 22 -0.63 11.93 -22.39
C GLY A 22 -1.68 12.92 -22.89
N GLY A 23 -2.91 12.81 -22.39
CA GLY A 23 -4.04 13.63 -22.83
C GLY A 23 -5.09 13.75 -21.74
N ARG A 24 -4.92 14.75 -20.87
CA ARG A 24 -5.97 15.25 -19.98
C ARG A 24 -7.16 15.68 -20.82
N ASP A 25 -8.38 15.29 -20.45
CA ASP A 25 -9.51 16.19 -20.64
C ASP A 25 -10.35 16.28 -19.35
N ARG A 26 -10.28 17.47 -18.77
CA ARG A 26 -11.13 17.96 -17.68
C ARG A 26 -12.11 18.93 -18.32
N ARG A 27 -13.36 18.49 -18.55
CA ARG A 27 -14.54 19.34 -18.68
C ARG A 27 -15.69 18.54 -18.06
N GLY A 28 -16.26 18.86 -16.91
CA GLY A 28 -16.74 20.17 -16.48
C GLY A 28 -18.17 20.37 -16.99
N ARG A 29 -19.18 19.87 -16.28
CA ARG A 29 -20.50 20.52 -16.15
C ARG A 29 -21.40 19.87 -15.08
N THR A 30 -21.93 20.77 -14.27
CA THR A 30 -22.80 20.70 -13.10
C THR A 30 -24.28 20.36 -13.45
N PRO A 31 -25.17 20.18 -12.44
CA PRO A 31 -26.41 19.38 -12.56
C PRO A 31 -27.64 20.20 -12.94
N HIS A 32 -28.69 19.53 -13.43
CA HIS A 32 -30.04 20.08 -13.54
C HIS A 32 -31.03 19.31 -12.67
N VAL A 33 -31.62 20.06 -11.74
CA VAL A 33 -32.83 19.78 -10.97
C VAL A 33 -34.04 20.29 -11.76
N ALA A 34 -35.12 19.49 -11.85
CA ALA A 34 -36.55 19.87 -11.83
C ALA A 34 -37.37 18.63 -12.26
N ALA A 35 -38.01 17.89 -11.36
CA ALA A 35 -39.31 18.15 -10.72
C ALA A 35 -40.52 18.03 -11.68
N VAL A 36 -41.18 16.86 -11.66
CA VAL A 36 -42.63 16.72 -11.86
C VAL A 36 -43.15 15.60 -10.91
N ARG A 37 -44.19 15.92 -10.15
CA ARG A 37 -45.03 15.10 -9.24
C ARG A 37 -46.50 15.34 -9.72
N PRO A 38 -47.60 14.68 -9.24
CA PRO A 38 -47.75 13.61 -8.24
C PRO A 38 -48.96 12.59 -8.44
N VAL A 39 -49.21 11.78 -7.38
CA VAL A 39 -50.47 11.17 -6.81
C VAL A 39 -51.08 9.85 -7.39
N PRO A 40 -52.00 9.13 -6.68
CA PRO A 40 -51.89 8.27 -5.47
C PRO A 40 -52.32 6.79 -5.68
N GLY A 41 -51.98 5.91 -4.73
CA GLY A 41 -52.63 4.60 -4.55
C GLY A 41 -52.43 4.08 -3.12
N HIS A 42 -53.52 3.68 -2.48
CA HIS A 42 -53.71 3.53 -1.04
C HIS A 42 -53.36 2.14 -0.47
N VAL A 43 -52.83 2.17 0.77
CA VAL A 43 -53.20 1.35 1.95
C VAL A 43 -52.70 -0.11 2.06
N HIS A 44 -52.49 -0.48 3.34
CA HIS A 44 -52.03 -1.74 3.94
C HIS A 44 -50.49 -1.83 4.08
N GLN A 45 -49.88 -2.04 5.24
CA GLN A 45 -50.38 -2.47 6.53
C GLN A 45 -49.32 -2.14 7.58
N ALA A 46 -49.77 -1.57 8.71
CA ALA A 46 -48.94 -1.37 9.88
C ALA A 46 -48.51 -2.74 10.44
N GLY A 47 -47.30 -3.16 10.08
CA GLY A 47 -46.53 -4.16 10.82
C GLY A 47 -45.52 -3.43 11.69
N ALA A 48 -45.96 -2.93 12.84
CA ALA A 48 -45.08 -2.43 13.88
C ALA A 48 -44.26 -3.60 14.45
N LEU A 49 -43.09 -3.88 13.86
CA LEU A 49 -42.05 -4.69 14.49
C LEU A 49 -40.69 -4.03 14.28
N SER A 50 -40.24 -3.39 15.35
CA SER A 50 -38.85 -3.07 15.69
C SER A 50 -38.20 -1.87 15.01
N ALA A 51 -38.61 -0.68 15.47
CA ALA A 51 -37.85 0.56 15.34
C ALA A 51 -36.52 0.59 16.14
N HIS A 52 -36.12 -0.54 16.76
CA HIS A 52 -34.89 -0.66 17.56
C HIS A 52 -33.73 -1.36 16.83
N ARG A 53 -33.91 -1.77 15.56
CA ARG A 53 -32.90 -2.52 14.79
C ARG A 53 -31.88 -1.72 13.95
N PRO A 54 -31.98 -0.41 13.67
CA PRO A 54 -31.04 0.24 12.76
C PRO A 54 -29.65 0.50 13.39
N ALA A 55 -29.60 0.84 14.68
CA ALA A 55 -28.33 1.14 15.36
C ALA A 55 -27.41 -0.09 15.46
N ALA A 56 -27.92 -1.21 15.98
CA ALA A 56 -27.13 -2.44 16.11
C ALA A 56 -26.70 -3.04 14.76
N ALA A 57 -27.41 -2.76 13.67
CA ALA A 57 -26.99 -3.16 12.32
C ALA A 57 -25.87 -2.25 11.78
N ALA A 58 -25.97 -0.93 12.00
CA ALA A 58 -24.93 0.03 11.64
C ALA A 58 -23.62 -0.23 12.41
N ASP A 59 -23.70 -0.51 13.71
CA ASP A 59 -22.55 -0.83 14.55
C ASP A 59 -21.82 -2.09 14.05
N ARG A 60 -22.56 -3.12 13.62
CA ARG A 60 -21.98 -4.34 13.03
C ARG A 60 -21.29 -4.08 11.69
N VAL A 61 -21.85 -3.20 10.85
CA VAL A 61 -21.26 -2.82 9.57
C VAL A 61 -19.98 -2.01 9.80
N ALA A 62 -20.00 -1.05 10.72
CA ALA A 62 -18.82 -0.27 11.11
C ALA A 62 -17.72 -1.18 11.66
N TYR A 63 -18.05 -2.07 12.59
CA TYR A 63 -17.11 -3.06 13.13
C TYR A 63 -16.52 -3.97 12.04
N ALA A 64 -17.34 -4.42 11.08
CA ALA A 64 -16.87 -5.23 9.96
C ALA A 64 -15.93 -4.45 9.03
N ALA A 65 -16.19 -3.16 8.80
CA ALA A 65 -15.32 -2.26 8.04
C ALA A 65 -13.98 -2.05 8.77
N ASP A 66 -13.99 -1.75 10.06
CA ASP A 66 -12.78 -1.61 10.87
C ASP A 66 -11.92 -2.88 10.84
N THR A 67 -12.57 -4.04 10.91
CA THR A 67 -11.87 -5.33 10.81
C THR A 67 -11.28 -5.55 9.40
N ALA A 68 -11.96 -5.09 8.34
CA ALA A 68 -11.45 -5.16 6.98
C ALA A 68 -10.25 -4.24 6.79
N ASP A 69 -10.33 -3.01 7.29
CA ASP A 69 -9.25 -2.02 7.24
C ASP A 69 -8.03 -2.51 8.02
N GLN A 70 -8.23 -3.11 9.19
CA GLN A 70 -7.14 -3.73 9.96
C GLN A 70 -6.43 -4.82 9.16
N ARG A 71 -7.18 -5.74 8.52
CA ARG A 71 -6.60 -6.81 7.69
C ARG A 71 -5.83 -6.26 6.50
N GLN A 72 -6.31 -5.17 5.88
CA GLN A 72 -5.60 -4.50 4.81
C GLN A 72 -4.30 -3.86 5.31
N ALA A 73 -4.34 -3.17 6.45
CA ALA A 73 -3.15 -2.59 7.07
C ALA A 73 -2.09 -3.65 7.37
N ASP A 74 -2.49 -4.80 7.94
CA ASP A 74 -1.58 -5.93 8.22
C ASP A 74 -0.96 -6.51 6.94
N TYR A 75 -1.74 -6.58 5.85
CA TYR A 75 -1.22 -6.99 4.54
C TYR A 75 -0.16 -6.00 4.04
N PHE A 76 -0.46 -4.70 4.02
CA PHE A 76 0.50 -3.69 3.55
C PHE A 76 1.74 -3.60 4.44
N LEU A 77 1.60 -3.76 5.76
CA LEU A 77 2.75 -3.81 6.66
C LEU A 77 3.68 -4.97 6.31
N ARG A 78 3.16 -6.17 6.05
CA ARG A 78 4.00 -7.30 5.60
C ARG A 78 4.70 -7.01 4.29
N LEU A 79 3.99 -6.47 3.30
CA LEU A 79 4.54 -6.14 1.99
C LEU A 79 5.64 -5.06 2.07
N LEU A 80 5.40 -3.98 2.81
CA LEU A 80 6.36 -2.90 2.98
C LEU A 80 7.62 -3.37 3.72
N ASN A 81 7.46 -4.19 4.76
CA ASN A 81 8.60 -4.78 5.47
C ASN A 81 9.41 -5.73 4.58
N GLN A 82 8.75 -6.51 3.72
CA GLN A 82 9.44 -7.34 2.75
C GLN A 82 10.24 -6.48 1.75
N ASN A 83 9.63 -5.44 1.19
CA ASN A 83 10.31 -4.54 0.25
C ASN A 83 11.51 -3.83 0.91
N ARG A 84 11.33 -3.30 2.12
CA ARG A 84 12.40 -2.68 2.91
C ARG A 84 13.62 -3.60 3.05
N ARG A 85 13.41 -4.88 3.33
CA ARG A 85 14.51 -5.88 3.41
C ARG A 85 15.20 -6.10 2.07
N LEU A 86 14.47 -6.06 0.95
CA LEU A 86 15.07 -6.17 -0.38
C LEU A 86 15.92 -4.93 -0.71
N ILE A 87 15.47 -3.74 -0.31
CA ILE A 87 16.26 -2.50 -0.44
C ILE A 87 17.54 -2.60 0.40
N ASP A 88 17.44 -3.05 1.66
CA ASP A 88 18.60 -3.24 2.54
C ASP A 88 19.65 -4.15 1.87
N GLN A 89 19.22 -5.27 1.27
CA GLN A 89 20.12 -6.18 0.54
C GLN A 89 20.78 -5.52 -0.67
N ARG A 90 20.06 -4.68 -1.42
CA ARG A 90 20.63 -3.95 -2.56
C ARG A 90 21.66 -2.92 -2.10
N ILE A 91 21.36 -2.17 -1.04
CA ILE A 91 22.29 -1.20 -0.43
C ILE A 91 23.59 -1.91 0.00
N ASP A 92 23.49 -3.05 0.69
CA ASP A 92 24.65 -3.85 1.06
C ASP A 92 25.45 -4.32 -0.16
N GLY A 93 24.74 -4.72 -1.23
CA GLY A 93 25.34 -5.07 -2.52
C GLY A 93 26.13 -3.91 -3.12
N TYR A 94 25.57 -2.70 -3.13
CA TYR A 94 26.26 -1.51 -3.64
C TYR A 94 27.47 -1.14 -2.80
N HIS A 95 27.41 -1.24 -1.47
CA HIS A 95 28.58 -1.01 -0.62
C HIS A 95 29.73 -1.97 -0.92
N LYS A 96 29.43 -3.26 -1.16
CA LYS A 96 30.44 -4.23 -1.60
C LYS A 96 30.99 -3.88 -2.98
N ALA A 97 30.14 -3.48 -3.92
CA ALA A 97 30.56 -3.09 -5.26
C ALA A 97 31.45 -1.83 -5.27
N ILE A 98 31.16 -0.86 -4.39
CA ILE A 98 32.02 0.32 -4.17
C ILE A 98 33.40 -0.11 -3.70
N ALA A 99 33.49 -0.96 -2.68
CA ALA A 99 34.78 -1.42 -2.16
C ALA A 99 35.61 -2.18 -3.23
N VAL A 100 34.95 -2.99 -4.07
CA VAL A 100 35.62 -3.68 -5.19
C VAL A 100 36.09 -2.71 -6.26
N ALA A 101 35.28 -1.71 -6.63
CA ALA A 101 35.67 -0.70 -7.61
C ALA A 101 36.84 0.16 -7.11
N GLU A 102 36.80 0.59 -5.84
CA GLU A 102 37.89 1.33 -5.20
C GLU A 102 39.18 0.52 -5.14
N ALA A 103 39.12 -0.78 -4.82
CA ALA A 103 40.28 -1.67 -4.84
C ALA A 103 40.90 -1.87 -6.24
N ARG A 104 40.14 -1.56 -7.30
CA ARG A 104 40.58 -1.61 -8.70
C ARG A 104 40.97 -0.23 -9.25
N ASP A 105 40.95 0.80 -8.43
CA ASP A 105 41.12 2.20 -8.83
C ASP A 105 40.09 2.66 -9.91
N ASP A 106 38.91 2.01 -9.94
CA ASP A 106 37.81 2.35 -10.84
C ASP A 106 36.88 3.39 -10.19
N ALA A 107 37.32 4.65 -10.26
CA ALA A 107 36.60 5.78 -9.67
C ALA A 107 35.22 6.02 -10.29
N GLU A 108 35.06 5.74 -11.59
CA GLU A 108 33.80 5.95 -12.31
C GLU A 108 32.73 4.95 -11.85
N SER A 109 33.06 3.65 -11.81
CA SER A 109 32.15 2.64 -11.28
C SER A 109 31.79 2.91 -9.81
N ALA A 110 32.78 3.28 -8.99
CA ALA A 110 32.53 3.65 -7.60
C ALA A 110 31.57 4.84 -7.47
N SER A 111 31.69 5.85 -8.34
CA SER A 111 30.77 7.00 -8.39
C SER A 111 29.34 6.58 -8.74
N VAL A 112 29.18 5.73 -9.76
CA VAL A 112 27.87 5.18 -10.15
C VAL A 112 27.23 4.40 -9.01
N PHE A 113 27.96 3.49 -8.36
CA PHE A 113 27.40 2.71 -7.25
C PHE A 113 27.01 3.59 -6.06
N ARG A 114 27.79 4.62 -5.71
CA ARG A 114 27.42 5.58 -4.65
C ARG A 114 26.14 6.34 -5.00
N ARG A 115 25.98 6.77 -6.24
CA ARG A 115 24.76 7.45 -6.69
C ARG A 115 23.55 6.53 -6.57
N THR A 116 23.67 5.28 -7.01
CA THR A 116 22.57 4.31 -6.94
C THR A 116 22.23 3.94 -5.51
N ALA A 117 23.22 3.69 -4.64
CA ALA A 117 23.00 3.43 -3.22
C ALA A 117 22.25 4.57 -2.51
N ARG A 118 22.51 5.83 -2.88
CA ARG A 118 21.78 6.99 -2.32
C ARG A 118 20.31 7.00 -2.72
N ILE A 119 19.97 6.57 -3.94
CA ILE A 119 18.57 6.48 -4.40
C ILE A 119 17.84 5.42 -3.59
N GLU A 120 18.45 4.25 -3.42
CA GLU A 120 17.91 3.16 -2.60
C GLU A 120 17.72 3.57 -1.14
N GLU A 121 18.67 4.31 -0.56
CA GLU A 121 18.55 4.84 0.81
C GLU A 121 17.38 5.83 0.95
N GLN A 122 17.10 6.62 -0.09
CA GLN A 122 15.93 7.51 -0.10
C GLN A 122 14.63 6.71 -0.16
N GLU A 123 14.58 5.65 -0.96
CA GLU A 123 13.42 4.75 -1.02
C GLU A 123 13.21 4.03 0.31
N ARG A 124 14.27 3.51 0.94
CA ARG A 124 14.20 2.89 2.28
C ARG A 124 13.56 3.84 3.28
N LYS A 125 14.03 5.09 3.33
CA LYS A 125 13.47 6.13 4.20
C LYS A 125 12.01 6.46 3.90
N ALA A 126 11.60 6.40 2.63
CA ALA A 126 10.20 6.56 2.27
C ALA A 126 9.35 5.40 2.79
N LEU A 127 9.83 4.15 2.66
CA LEU A 127 9.15 2.99 3.22
C LEU A 127 9.07 3.03 4.75
N ASP A 128 10.16 3.42 5.44
CA ASP A 128 10.20 3.57 6.89
C ASP A 128 9.05 4.49 7.37
N ARG A 129 8.88 5.65 6.71
CA ARG A 129 7.79 6.59 7.02
C ARG A 129 6.40 6.00 6.77
N LEU A 130 6.22 5.22 5.70
CA LEU A 130 4.92 4.59 5.40
C LEU A 130 4.58 3.52 6.44
N ILE A 131 5.56 2.70 6.83
CA ILE A 131 5.43 1.66 7.85
C ILE A 131 5.05 2.30 9.19
N GLU A 132 5.78 3.32 9.63
CA GLU A 132 5.48 4.04 10.87
C GLU A 132 4.08 4.65 10.86
N ASN A 133 3.65 5.23 9.73
CA ASN A 133 2.32 5.81 9.61
C ASN A 133 1.21 4.77 9.71
N LEU A 134 1.37 3.61 9.07
CA LEU A 134 0.41 2.51 9.18
C LEU A 134 0.37 1.94 10.59
N GLN A 135 1.53 1.72 11.22
CA GLN A 135 1.61 1.24 12.60
C GLN A 135 0.94 2.21 13.59
N ARG A 136 1.20 3.51 13.47
CA ARG A 136 0.55 4.52 14.33
C ARG A 136 -0.97 4.51 14.20
N ARG A 137 -1.51 4.26 13.01
CA ARG A 137 -2.96 4.26 12.77
C ARG A 137 -3.65 2.97 13.22
N PHE A 138 -3.05 1.82 12.94
CA PHE A 138 -3.73 0.52 13.07
C PHE A 138 -3.14 -0.41 14.14
N VAL A 139 -1.91 -0.18 14.61
CA VAL A 139 -1.23 -1.01 15.62
C VAL A 139 -1.18 -0.33 16.99
N VAL A 140 -1.32 1.01 17.06
CA VAL A 140 -1.43 1.77 18.32
C VAL A 140 -2.89 2.01 18.74
N GLN A 141 -3.87 1.74 17.87
CA GLN A 141 -5.29 1.76 18.22
C GLN A 141 -5.93 0.43 18.73
N PRO A 142 -5.22 -0.69 19.01
CA PRO A 142 -5.89 -1.84 19.57
C PRO A 142 -6.33 -1.48 21.00
N THR A 143 -7.63 -1.66 21.23
CA THR A 143 -8.31 -1.76 22.53
C THR A 143 -8.63 -0.49 23.33
N ALA A 144 -9.27 0.50 22.70
CA ALA A 144 -10.19 1.40 23.43
C ALA A 144 -11.57 0.75 23.74
N GLN A 145 -11.69 -0.58 23.57
CA GLN A 145 -12.92 -1.37 23.74
C GLN A 145 -12.68 -2.65 24.59
N ASP A 146 -11.56 -2.76 25.31
CA ASP A 146 -11.48 -3.75 26.39
C ASP A 146 -12.14 -3.14 27.65
N PRO A 147 -13.23 -3.72 28.18
CA PRO A 147 -13.81 -3.25 29.43
C PRO A 147 -12.77 -3.41 30.56
N PRO A 148 -12.63 -2.41 31.45
CA PRO A 148 -11.69 -2.51 32.56
C PRO A 148 -12.10 -3.70 33.43
N LEU A 149 -11.24 -4.73 33.46
CA LEU A 149 -11.37 -5.82 34.42
C LEU A 149 -11.47 -5.21 35.83
N PRO A 150 -12.50 -5.55 36.63
CA PRO A 150 -12.67 -5.00 37.95
C PRO A 150 -11.47 -5.41 38.79
N ARG A 151 -10.67 -4.43 39.20
CA ARG A 151 -9.61 -4.62 40.19
C ARG A 151 -10.28 -5.05 41.49
N GLY A 152 -10.24 -6.36 41.73
CA GLY A 152 -10.73 -6.98 42.95
C GLY A 152 -10.19 -6.25 44.17
N SER A 153 -11.14 -5.83 44.99
CA SER A 153 -11.01 -5.22 46.29
C SER A 153 -9.99 -5.96 47.17
N ARG A 154 -8.92 -5.26 47.57
CA ARG A 154 -8.14 -5.64 48.75
C ARG A 154 -9.04 -5.49 49.96
N LEU A 155 -9.58 -6.60 50.43
CA LEU A 155 -10.15 -6.72 51.77
C LEU A 155 -9.04 -6.47 52.78
N VAL A 156 -9.01 -5.27 53.33
CA VAL A 156 -8.42 -5.01 54.65
C VAL A 156 -9.53 -5.25 55.65
N VAL A 157 -9.45 -6.33 56.41
CA VAL A 157 -10.18 -6.46 57.67
C VAL A 157 -9.16 -6.79 58.75
N ARG A 158 -9.32 -6.01 59.83
CA ARG A 158 -8.50 -5.82 61.02
C ARG A 158 -8.15 -7.07 61.79
#